data_AF-A0A966TVW1-F1
#
_entry.id   AF-A0A966TVW1-F1
#
_cell.length_a   1.000
_cell.length_b   1.000
_cell.length_c   1.000
_cell.angle_alpha   90.00
_cell.angle_beta   90.00
_cell.angle_gamma   90.00
#
_symmetry.space_group_name_H-M   'P 1'
#
loop_
_entity.id
_entity.type
_entity.pdbx_description
1 polymer ?
#
loop_
_entity_poly.entity_id
_entity_poly.type
_entity_poly.pdbx_seq_one_letter_code
_entity_poly.pdbx_strand_id
1 'polypeptide(L)'
;MSATSGFQQGSVNFNHFPVGGIQWKVNLWTGKPDLKPEPVPDHLDWDMYCGPAQLIPYHPHRAHGSFRGYWNFDQGGLGDMGQHFLDPVQYFLGKDNEFPVAVEADAPPQDAMACGVWKTVTLTYADGTRIILESELAER
;
A
#
# COMPACT_ATOMS: atom_id res chain seq x y z
N MET A 1 32.64 0.79 37.23
CA MET A 1 32.42 1.38 35.89
C MET A 1 31.32 0.58 35.23
N SER A 2 30.08 1.06 35.28
CA SER A 2 28.92 0.39 34.66
C SER A 2 28.68 1.06 33.30
N ALA A 3 28.83 0.31 32.22
CA ALA A 3 28.62 0.81 30.87
C ALA A 3 27.12 1.05 30.64
N THR A 4 26.73 2.31 30.49
CA THR A 4 25.47 2.72 29.88
C THR A 4 25.50 2.39 28.40
N SER A 5 24.78 1.35 27.95
CA SER A 5 24.48 1.17 26.53
C SER A 5 23.30 2.09 26.18
N GLY A 6 23.59 3.31 25.75
CA GLY A 6 22.61 4.21 25.17
C GLY A 6 22.34 3.82 23.72
N PHE A 7 21.11 3.41 23.41
CA PHE A 7 20.60 3.57 22.06
C PHE A 7 20.31 5.07 21.88
N GLN A 8 21.01 5.71 20.94
CA GLN A 8 20.75 7.10 20.60
C GLN A 8 19.33 7.21 20.03
N GLN A 9 18.51 8.06 20.64
CA GLN A 9 17.30 8.61 20.03
C GLN A 9 17.69 9.29 18.71
N GLY A 10 17.20 8.75 17.60
CA GLY A 10 17.45 9.25 16.26
C GLY A 10 16.60 8.50 15.23
N SER A 11 16.10 9.22 14.24
CA SER A 11 15.39 8.64 13.10
C SER A 11 16.33 7.75 12.29
N VAL A 12 16.03 6.46 12.16
CA VAL A 12 16.72 5.58 11.22
C VAL A 12 16.11 5.79 9.84
N ASN A 13 16.85 6.47 8.95
CA ASN A 13 16.47 6.59 7.54
C ASN A 13 16.94 5.33 6.79
N PHE A 14 16.00 4.46 6.42
CA PHE A 14 16.28 3.34 5.52
C PHE A 14 16.30 3.83 4.07
N ASN A 15 17.44 4.36 3.61
CA ASN A 15 17.66 4.62 2.20
C ASN A 15 18.22 3.35 1.55
N HIS A 16 17.35 2.41 1.16
CA HIS A 16 17.75 1.30 0.29
C HIS A 16 17.62 1.73 -1.18
N PHE A 17 18.74 2.13 -1.78
CA PHE A 17 18.90 2.15 -3.25
C PHE A 17 20.15 1.34 -3.60
N PRO A 18 20.02 0.38 -4.53
CA PRO A 18 20.41 0.69 -5.91
C PRO A 18 19.49 0.07 -6.97
N VAL A 19 19.24 0.83 -8.05
CA VAL A 19 18.80 0.39 -9.39
C VAL A 19 17.82 -0.81 -9.38
N GLY A 20 16.53 -0.49 -9.29
CA GLY A 20 15.43 -1.46 -9.25
C GLY A 20 14.91 -1.69 -7.84
N GLY A 21 14.72 -0.62 -7.07
CA GLY A 21 14.27 -0.63 -5.67
C GLY A 21 12.96 -1.38 -5.42
N ILE A 22 12.42 -1.26 -4.22
CA ILE A 22 11.14 -1.88 -3.85
C ILE A 22 10.09 -1.55 -4.92
N GLN A 23 9.72 -2.54 -5.74
CA GLN A 23 8.76 -2.33 -6.81
C GLN A 23 7.37 -2.45 -6.20
N TRP A 24 6.88 -1.34 -5.65
CA TRP A 24 5.53 -1.19 -5.11
C TRP A 24 4.43 -1.43 -6.14
N LYS A 25 4.77 -1.66 -7.42
CA LYS A 25 3.84 -1.83 -8.54
C LYS A 25 2.81 -0.71 -8.62
N VAL A 26 3.12 0.48 -8.11
CA VAL A 26 2.21 1.64 -8.04
C VAL A 26 1.64 1.96 -9.42
N ASN A 27 2.49 1.94 -10.46
CA ASN A 27 2.08 2.18 -11.84
C ASN A 27 1.31 1.02 -12.51
N LEU A 28 1.29 -0.17 -11.91
CA LEU A 28 0.57 -1.34 -12.43
C LEU A 28 -0.78 -1.51 -11.72
N TRP A 29 -0.80 -1.38 -10.39
CA TRP A 29 -1.98 -1.53 -9.55
C TRP A 29 -2.63 -0.18 -9.25
N THR A 30 -2.84 0.60 -10.31
CA THR A 30 -3.66 1.81 -10.30
C THR A 30 -5.00 1.51 -10.95
N GLY A 31 -6.07 1.78 -10.24
CA GLY A 31 -7.43 1.63 -10.76
C GLY A 31 -7.78 2.72 -11.75
N LYS A 32 -8.79 2.45 -12.58
CA LYS A 32 -9.38 3.47 -13.44
C LYS A 32 -10.60 4.08 -12.74
N PRO A 33 -10.63 5.41 -12.54
CA PRO A 33 -11.85 6.08 -12.11
C PRO A 33 -12.91 6.03 -13.23
N ASP A 34 -14.16 6.29 -12.85
CA ASP A 34 -15.27 6.51 -13.80
C ASP A 34 -15.55 5.38 -14.81
N LEU A 35 -15.31 4.13 -14.40
CA LEU A 35 -15.68 2.98 -15.21
C LEU A 35 -17.19 2.90 -15.39
N LYS A 36 -17.63 2.88 -16.65
CA LYS A 36 -19.02 2.63 -17.00
C LYS A 36 -19.36 1.17 -16.70
N PRO A 37 -20.44 0.87 -15.98
CA PRO A 37 -20.85 -0.50 -15.74
C PRO A 37 -21.03 -1.29 -17.03
N GLU A 38 -20.60 -2.54 -17.03
CA GLU A 38 -20.84 -3.50 -18.11
C GLU A 38 -21.68 -4.68 -17.63
N PRO A 39 -22.35 -5.43 -18.53
CA PRO A 39 -23.02 -6.67 -18.17
C PRO A 39 -22.03 -7.70 -17.64
N VAL A 40 -22.42 -8.39 -16.56
CA VAL A 40 -21.66 -9.53 -16.03
C VAL A 40 -21.71 -10.68 -17.05
N PRO A 41 -20.57 -11.29 -17.43
CA PRO A 41 -20.56 -12.46 -18.29
C PRO A 41 -21.26 -13.66 -17.64
N ASP A 42 -21.98 -14.47 -18.43
CA ASP A 42 -22.77 -15.62 -17.93
C ASP A 42 -21.96 -16.65 -17.12
N HIS A 43 -20.63 -16.67 -17.29
CA HIS A 43 -19.72 -17.60 -16.61
C HIS A 43 -19.10 -17.03 -15.33
N LEU A 44 -19.48 -15.81 -14.92
CA LEU A 44 -18.95 -15.15 -13.74
C LEU A 44 -20.08 -14.85 -12.75
N ASP A 45 -20.04 -15.50 -11.59
CA ASP A 45 -20.86 -15.09 -10.45
C ASP A 45 -20.19 -13.88 -9.78
N TRP A 46 -20.72 -12.69 -10.07
CA TRP A 46 -20.13 -11.44 -9.60
C TRP A 46 -20.35 -11.19 -8.10
N ASP A 47 -21.49 -11.61 -7.56
CA ASP A 47 -21.77 -11.49 -6.13
C ASP A 47 -20.80 -12.37 -5.34
N MET A 48 -20.61 -13.62 -5.79
CA MET A 48 -19.61 -14.52 -5.22
C MET A 48 -18.18 -13.98 -5.39
N TYR A 49 -17.87 -13.37 -6.53
CA TYR A 49 -16.54 -12.78 -6.77
C TYR A 49 -16.23 -11.61 -5.82
N CYS A 50 -17.20 -10.71 -5.60
CA CYS A 50 -17.04 -9.63 -4.62
C CYS A 50 -17.01 -10.17 -3.18
N GLY A 51 -17.71 -11.27 -2.90
CA GLY A 51 -17.73 -11.91 -1.60
C GLY A 51 -18.21 -10.93 -0.51
N PRO A 52 -17.50 -10.79 0.62
CA PRO A 52 -17.90 -9.88 1.70
C PRO A 52 -17.61 -8.40 1.40
N ALA A 53 -16.86 -8.10 0.32
CA ALA A 53 -16.61 -6.71 -0.06
C ALA A 53 -17.90 -6.04 -0.56
N GLN A 54 -17.92 -4.71 -0.56
CA GLN A 54 -19.07 -3.98 -1.07
C GLN A 54 -19.36 -4.39 -2.54
N LEU A 55 -20.61 -4.76 -2.81
CA LEU A 55 -21.05 -5.08 -4.16
C LEU A 55 -21.02 -3.80 -5.02
N ILE A 56 -20.15 -3.78 -6.02
CA ILE A 56 -19.97 -2.67 -6.96
C ILE A 56 -20.37 -3.10 -8.37
N PRO A 57 -20.74 -2.18 -9.27
CA PRO A 57 -21.08 -2.55 -10.64
C PRO A 57 -19.90 -3.26 -11.34
N TYR A 58 -20.20 -4.33 -12.06
CA TYR A 58 -19.20 -5.05 -12.83
C TYR A 58 -18.60 -4.18 -13.93
N HIS A 59 -17.31 -4.39 -14.16
CA HIS A 59 -16.59 -3.95 -15.35
C HIS A 59 -15.38 -4.89 -15.51
N PRO A 60 -15.00 -5.31 -16.73
CA PRO A 60 -13.91 -6.28 -16.93
C PRO A 60 -12.58 -5.86 -16.29
N HIS A 61 -12.29 -4.56 -16.22
CA HIS A 61 -11.09 -4.03 -15.54
C HIS A 61 -11.11 -4.19 -14.00
N ARG A 62 -12.27 -4.42 -13.38
CA ARG A 62 -12.40 -4.71 -11.94
C ARG A 62 -12.24 -6.19 -11.60
N ALA A 63 -12.18 -7.04 -12.63
CA ALA A 63 -11.96 -8.47 -12.47
C ALA A 63 -10.53 -8.85 -12.87
N HIS A 64 -10.11 -10.05 -12.50
CA HIS A 64 -8.82 -10.62 -12.86
C HIS A 64 -7.63 -9.70 -12.48
N GLY A 65 -6.48 -9.77 -13.16
CA GLY A 65 -5.24 -9.11 -12.72
C GLY A 65 -5.38 -7.65 -12.23
N SER A 66 -6.24 -6.85 -12.88
CA SER A 66 -6.46 -5.43 -12.59
C SER A 66 -7.39 -5.13 -11.42
N PHE A 67 -8.04 -6.14 -10.80
CA PHE A 67 -8.80 -5.95 -9.55
C PHE A 67 -7.94 -5.28 -8.47
N ARG A 68 -6.62 -5.45 -8.56
CA ARG A 68 -5.68 -4.94 -7.57
C ARG A 68 -5.67 -3.44 -7.41
N GLY A 69 -6.07 -2.69 -8.45
CA GLY A 69 -6.15 -1.24 -8.40
C GLY A 69 -7.38 -0.68 -7.70
N TYR A 70 -8.17 -1.46 -6.97
CA TYR A 70 -9.43 -1.00 -6.36
C TYR A 70 -9.45 -1.22 -4.84
N TRP A 71 -10.02 -0.26 -4.12
CA TRP A 71 -10.08 -0.27 -2.65
C TRP A 71 -10.85 -1.47 -2.07
N ASN A 72 -11.87 -1.95 -2.79
CA ASN A 72 -12.66 -3.12 -2.38
C ASN A 72 -11.90 -4.44 -2.45
N PHE A 73 -10.75 -4.46 -3.14
CA PHE A 73 -9.99 -5.68 -3.37
C PHE A 73 -8.58 -5.54 -2.78
N ASP A 74 -7.55 -5.43 -3.61
CA ASP A 74 -6.14 -5.49 -3.18
C ASP A 74 -5.58 -4.14 -2.70
N GLN A 75 -6.35 -3.05 -2.80
CA GLN A 75 -5.95 -1.72 -2.29
C GLN A 75 -4.65 -1.17 -2.90
N GLY A 76 -4.42 -1.48 -4.17
CA GLY A 76 -3.33 -0.96 -4.98
C GLY A 76 -1.97 -1.58 -4.67
N GLY A 77 -0.93 -0.90 -5.14
CA GLY A 77 0.46 -1.33 -4.96
C GLY A 77 0.86 -1.55 -3.50
N LEU A 78 0.31 -0.73 -2.60
CA LEU A 78 0.61 -0.81 -1.18
C LEU A 78 -0.06 -2.01 -0.51
N GLY A 79 -1.27 -2.42 -0.93
CA GLY A 79 -1.89 -3.62 -0.36
C GLY A 79 -1.26 -4.92 -0.87
N ASP A 80 -0.94 -5.02 -2.17
CA ASP A 80 -0.24 -6.18 -2.75
C ASP A 80 1.16 -6.35 -2.14
N MET A 81 1.94 -5.27 -2.08
CA MET A 81 3.37 -5.34 -1.76
C MET A 81 3.73 -4.91 -0.33
N GLY A 82 2.85 -4.18 0.36
CA GLY A 82 3.06 -3.63 1.70
C GLY A 82 3.55 -4.67 2.69
N GLN A 83 2.82 -5.77 2.84
CA GLN A 83 3.16 -6.83 3.76
C GLN A 83 4.54 -7.46 3.47
N HIS A 84 4.90 -7.63 2.20
CA HIS A 84 6.15 -8.27 1.81
C HIS A 84 7.39 -7.46 2.19
N PHE A 85 7.25 -6.14 2.29
CA PHE A 85 8.36 -5.25 2.59
C PHE A 85 8.31 -4.69 4.01
N LEU A 86 7.12 -4.46 4.56
CA LEU A 86 6.95 -3.86 5.87
C LEU A 86 7.17 -4.87 7.00
N ASP A 87 6.75 -6.12 6.83
CA ASP A 87 6.91 -7.18 7.83
C ASP A 87 8.36 -7.37 8.30
N PRO A 88 9.35 -7.62 7.42
CA PRO A 88 10.73 -7.78 7.86
C PRO A 88 11.31 -6.51 8.49
N VAL A 89 10.90 -5.32 8.03
CA VAL A 89 11.36 -4.04 8.60
C VAL A 89 10.83 -3.86 10.02
N GLN A 90 9.55 -4.15 10.27
CA GLN A 90 8.98 -4.11 11.62
C GLN A 90 9.67 -5.10 12.54
N TYR A 91 9.93 -6.32 12.07
CA TYR A 91 10.62 -7.35 12.84
C TYR A 91 12.03 -6.90 13.26
N PHE A 92 12.82 -6.37 12.33
CA PHE A 92 14.17 -5.89 12.64
C PHE A 92 14.20 -4.69 13.58
N LEU A 93 13.15 -3.86 13.56
CA LEU A 93 13.01 -2.71 14.46
C LEU A 93 12.34 -3.07 15.79
N GLY A 94 11.96 -4.34 16.01
CA GLY A 94 11.26 -4.78 17.21
C GLY A 94 9.86 -4.19 17.35
N LYS A 95 9.18 -3.91 16.23
CA LYS A 95 7.88 -3.23 16.15
C LYS A 95 6.67 -4.14 15.97
N ASP A 96 6.86 -5.46 15.97
CA ASP A 96 5.78 -6.45 15.71
C ASP A 96 4.59 -6.38 16.69
N ASN A 97 4.80 -5.82 17.88
CA ASN A 97 3.78 -5.65 18.92
C ASN A 97 3.35 -4.18 19.09
N GLU A 98 3.72 -3.31 18.15
CA GLU A 98 3.40 -1.88 18.16
C GLU A 98 2.63 -1.50 16.89
N PHE A 99 1.95 -0.36 16.96
CA PHE A 99 1.31 0.27 15.81
C PHE A 99 1.84 1.70 15.65
N PRO A 100 1.87 2.23 14.42
CA PRO A 100 2.15 3.64 14.23
C PRO A 100 1.09 4.50 14.95
N VAL A 101 1.55 5.54 15.64
CA VAL A 101 0.71 6.56 16.28
C VAL A 101 0.31 7.69 15.32
N ALA A 102 1.00 7.80 14.18
CA ALA A 102 0.64 8.70 13.10
C ALA A 102 0.99 8.10 11.74
N VAL A 103 0.16 8.38 10.73
CA VAL A 103 0.37 8.03 9.33
C VAL A 103 0.19 9.28 8.48
N GLU A 104 1.19 9.59 7.67
CA GLU A 104 1.18 10.72 6.74
C GLU A 104 1.42 10.21 5.32
N ALA A 105 0.70 10.73 4.33
CA ALA A 105 0.86 10.33 2.94
C ALA A 105 1.02 11.55 2.02
N ASP A 106 2.00 11.49 1.13
CA ASP A 106 2.14 12.38 -0.02
C ASP A 106 1.62 11.63 -1.25
N ALA A 107 0.41 11.96 -1.69
CA ALA A 107 -0.24 11.36 -2.83
C ALA A 107 -1.20 12.38 -3.49
N PRO A 108 -1.42 12.30 -4.80
CA PRO A 108 -2.55 12.97 -5.44
C PRO A 108 -3.89 12.57 -4.79
N PRO A 109 -4.95 13.39 -4.95
CA PRO A 109 -6.29 13.02 -4.51
C PRO A 109 -6.68 11.63 -5.04
N GLN A 110 -7.08 10.75 -4.12
CA GLN A 110 -7.49 9.39 -4.46
C GLN A 110 -8.97 9.37 -4.86
N ASP A 111 -9.32 8.45 -5.75
CA ASP A 111 -10.72 8.18 -6.09
C ASP A 111 -11.38 7.34 -4.98
N ALA A 112 -12.70 7.44 -4.86
CA ALA A 112 -13.46 6.70 -3.85
C ALA A 112 -13.47 5.18 -4.09
N MET A 113 -13.29 4.73 -5.32
CA MET A 113 -13.31 3.31 -5.70
C MET A 113 -11.96 2.80 -6.19
N ALA A 114 -11.20 3.63 -6.90
CA ALA A 114 -9.92 3.28 -7.50
C ALA A 114 -8.74 3.80 -6.67
N CYS A 115 -7.78 2.92 -6.44
CA CYS A 115 -6.48 3.27 -5.89
C CYS A 115 -5.68 4.03 -6.95
N GLY A 116 -5.21 5.21 -6.59
CA GLY A 116 -4.30 6.01 -7.39
C GLY A 116 -2.84 5.75 -7.03
N VAL A 117 -1.97 6.52 -7.67
CA VAL A 117 -0.55 6.56 -7.32
C VAL A 117 -0.34 7.30 -5.99
N TRP A 118 0.77 7.01 -5.33
CA TRP A 118 1.24 7.71 -4.13
C TRP A 118 2.75 7.83 -4.20
N LYS A 119 3.32 8.87 -3.60
CA LYS A 119 4.77 9.13 -3.60
C LYS A 119 5.43 8.64 -2.33
N THR A 120 4.91 9.06 -1.17
CA THR A 120 5.43 8.59 0.12
C THR A 120 4.31 8.26 1.11
N VAL A 121 4.57 7.31 2.00
CA VAL A 121 3.77 7.03 3.20
C VAL A 121 4.71 6.92 4.38
N THR A 122 4.52 7.78 5.39
CA THR A 122 5.32 7.79 6.61
C THR A 122 4.51 7.23 7.77
N LEU A 123 5.04 6.17 8.39
CA LEU A 123 4.53 5.59 9.62
C LEU A 123 5.40 6.08 10.79
N THR A 124 4.80 6.73 11.78
CA THR A 124 5.50 7.24 12.98
C THR A 124 5.05 6.46 14.20
N TYR A 125 5.99 5.90 14.97
CA TYR A 125 5.76 5.12 16.18
C TYR A 125 5.90 5.97 17.45
N ALA A 126 5.40 5.47 18.57
CA ALA A 126 5.34 6.21 19.84
C ALA A 126 6.73 6.64 20.37
N ASP A 127 7.77 5.88 20.07
CA ASP A 127 9.16 6.17 20.46
C ASP A 127 9.88 7.14 19.50
N GLY A 128 9.19 7.63 18.46
CA GLY A 128 9.74 8.50 17.44
C GLY A 128 10.36 7.77 16.24
N THR A 129 10.39 6.43 16.23
CA THR A 129 10.80 5.65 15.06
C THR A 129 9.91 5.97 13.87
N ARG A 130 10.49 6.17 12.69
CA ARG A 130 9.76 6.43 11.44
C ARG A 130 10.12 5.40 10.39
N ILE A 131 9.11 4.81 9.77
CA ILE A 131 9.26 3.98 8.56
C ILE A 131 8.68 4.78 7.41
N ILE A 132 9.50 5.08 6.40
CA ILE A 132 9.12 5.85 5.23
C ILE A 132 9.08 4.91 4.03
N LEU A 133 7.89 4.72 3.48
CA LEU A 133 7.67 3.99 2.23
C LEU A 133 7.77 5.01 1.11
N GLU A 134 8.64 4.78 0.13
CA GLU A 134 8.83 5.67 -1.01
C GLU A 134 8.62 4.89 -2.30
N SER A 135 7.81 5.44 -3.21
CA SER A 135 7.62 4.88 -4.55
C SER A 135 8.46 5.63 -5.58
N GLU A 136 9.13 4.89 -6.48
CA GLU A 136 9.80 5.51 -7.63
C GLU A 136 8.76 5.97 -8.66
N LEU A 137 8.65 7.29 -8.81
CA LEU A 137 7.95 8.04 -9.86
C LEU A 137 6.43 7.85 -9.96
N ALA A 138 5.74 8.73 -9.21
CA ALA A 138 4.41 9.24 -9.46
C ALA A 138 4.36 10.28 -10.61
N GLU A 139 5.09 10.05 -11.71
CA GLU A 139 5.04 10.89 -12.92
C GLU A 139 4.41 10.10 -14.09
N ARG A 140 3.08 10.06 -14.13
CA ARG A 140 2.29 9.80 -15.34
C ARG A 140 1.03 10.64 -15.34
#